data_AF-A0A1Y2Q934-F1
#
_entry.id   AF-A0A1Y2Q934-F1
#
_cell.length_a   1.000
_cell.length_b   1.000
_cell.length_c   1.000
_cell.angle_alpha   90.00
_cell.angle_beta   90.00
_cell.angle_gamma   90.00
#
_symmetry.space_group_name_H-M   'P 1'
#
loop_
_entity.id
_entity.type
_entity.pdbx_description
1 polymer ?
#
loop_
_entity_poly.entity_id
_entity_poly.type
_entity_poly.pdbx_seq_one_letter_code
_entity_poly.pdbx_strand_id
1 'polypeptide(L)'
;MTTEVDYYELLEVERTADDVTLKSAYRKLAIKYHPDKNAGCKDHEAKFKAINEAYDCLKDPQKRAAYDRFGHAAFKNGMGGGGAGPQPDFGAFSDIFESVFGEFMGGGRGGGRQVRRGADLRYDMEITLEEAFHGKTSEVTVDVSGHCDTCEGTGAKPGTKATQCKYCGGHGKVRAQQGFFMVERACHHCHGAGEIIDEPCRDCRGEGRADKTKTLKINVPPGVDEGTRIRLQGEGEAGARGAPAGDLYIFLHVKKHAIFDREGTNLFAHAPISFTTAALGGEIVLPGLDGEKHVVKIAPGTQSGREVRQRGAGMPVLQGRGRGDLVVELVVEMPTKLTAKQRELLEEFRATETGDECPQTTGFFAKLKAALG
;
A
#
# COMPACT_ATOMS: atom_id res chain seq x y z
N MET A 1 28.24 -6.91 -40.68
CA MET A 1 28.24 -5.60 -40.02
C MET A 1 26.94 -4.92 -40.39
N THR A 2 25.95 -4.96 -39.51
CA THR A 2 24.72 -4.18 -39.70
C THR A 2 25.07 -2.72 -39.45
N THR A 3 25.16 -1.93 -40.51
CA THR A 3 25.30 -0.47 -40.44
C THR A 3 24.01 0.09 -39.85
N GLU A 4 23.98 0.30 -38.54
CA GLU A 4 22.86 0.94 -37.84
C GLU A 4 22.79 2.40 -38.26
N VAL A 5 21.59 2.84 -38.67
CA VAL A 5 21.34 4.19 -39.20
C VAL A 5 21.34 5.18 -38.05
N ASP A 6 22.02 6.32 -38.20
CA ASP A 6 22.06 7.34 -37.15
C ASP A 6 20.66 7.92 -36.89
N TYR A 7 20.26 8.07 -35.62
CA TYR A 7 18.98 8.68 -35.22
C TYR A 7 18.79 10.11 -35.75
N TYR A 8 19.87 10.87 -35.93
CA TYR A 8 19.79 12.19 -36.56
C TYR A 8 19.47 12.10 -38.06
N GLU A 9 20.08 11.15 -38.77
CA GLU A 9 19.78 10.89 -40.18
C GLU A 9 18.37 10.35 -40.36
N LEU A 10 17.92 9.50 -39.43
CA LEU A 10 16.59 8.88 -39.46
C LEU A 10 15.46 9.88 -39.21
N LEU A 11 15.70 10.91 -38.40
CA LEU A 11 14.79 12.03 -38.19
C LEU A 11 14.98 13.17 -39.20
N GLU A 12 15.90 13.04 -40.17
CA GLU A 12 16.24 14.06 -41.17
C GLU A 12 16.62 15.41 -40.53
N VAL A 13 17.39 15.40 -39.44
CA VAL A 13 17.82 16.59 -38.68
C VAL A 13 19.32 16.62 -38.42
N GLU A 14 19.88 17.82 -38.27
CA GLU A 14 21.30 17.98 -37.87
C GLU A 14 21.52 17.64 -36.39
N ARG A 15 22.75 17.23 -36.04
CA ARG A 15 23.13 16.90 -34.65
C ARG A 15 22.98 18.08 -33.68
N THR A 16 23.02 19.30 -34.21
CA THR A 16 22.86 20.57 -33.50
C THR A 16 21.39 20.99 -33.34
N ALA A 17 20.42 20.19 -33.82
CA ALA A 17 19.00 20.54 -33.77
C ALA A 17 18.51 20.78 -32.34
N ASP A 18 17.73 21.85 -32.16
CA ASP A 18 17.04 22.18 -30.93
C ASP A 18 15.75 21.34 -30.77
N ASP A 19 15.23 21.29 -29.54
CA ASP A 19 14.09 20.43 -29.18
C ASP A 19 12.83 20.73 -30.00
N VAL A 20 12.67 22.00 -30.43
CA VAL A 20 11.55 22.44 -31.28
C VAL A 20 11.69 21.84 -32.68
N THR A 21 12.87 21.88 -33.28
CA THR A 21 13.16 21.28 -34.59
C THR A 21 13.02 19.76 -34.56
N LEU A 22 13.51 19.10 -33.50
CA LEU A 22 13.34 17.66 -33.30
C LEU A 22 11.87 17.23 -33.23
N LYS A 23 11.07 17.96 -32.44
CA LYS A 23 9.63 17.68 -32.30
C LYS A 23 8.86 17.93 -33.60
N SER A 24 9.26 18.94 -34.37
CA SER A 24 8.67 19.26 -35.66
C SER A 24 8.96 18.19 -36.71
N ALA A 25 10.24 17.77 -36.82
CA ALA A 25 10.67 16.72 -37.74
C ALA A 25 10.00 15.37 -37.43
N TYR A 26 9.96 14.99 -36.14
CA TYR A 26 9.24 13.79 -35.69
C TYR A 26 7.78 13.81 -36.11
N ARG A 27 7.04 14.90 -35.87
CA ARG A 27 5.62 15.00 -36.26
C ARG A 27 5.41 14.85 -37.77
N LYS A 28 6.28 15.47 -38.57
CA LYS A 28 6.22 15.38 -40.03
C LYS A 28 6.42 13.94 -40.52
N LEU A 29 7.41 13.24 -39.97
CA LEU A 29 7.73 11.86 -40.33
C LEU A 29 6.72 10.85 -39.76
N ALA A 30 6.22 11.06 -38.54
CA ALA A 30 5.19 10.24 -37.92
C ALA A 30 3.88 10.28 -38.70
N ILE A 31 3.47 11.45 -39.23
CA ILE A 31 2.29 11.57 -40.10
C ILE A 31 2.53 10.88 -41.46
N LYS A 32 3.75 11.02 -42.01
CA LYS A 32 4.13 10.43 -43.31
C LYS A 32 4.18 8.90 -43.27
N TYR A 33 4.60 8.32 -42.14
CA TYR A 33 4.78 6.87 -41.98
C TYR A 33 3.72 6.21 -41.08
N HIS A 34 2.62 6.92 -40.77
CA HIS A 34 1.56 6.39 -39.92
C HIS A 34 0.92 5.13 -40.57
N PRO A 35 0.71 4.04 -39.81
CA PRO A 35 0.17 2.79 -40.33
C PRO A 35 -1.23 2.95 -40.95
N ASP A 36 -2.11 3.76 -40.32
CA ASP A 36 -3.47 4.01 -40.85
C ASP A 36 -3.51 4.78 -42.18
N LYS A 37 -2.50 5.62 -42.47
CA LYS A 37 -2.47 6.41 -43.70
C LYS A 37 -1.82 5.69 -44.88
N ASN A 38 -1.08 4.62 -44.62
CA ASN A 38 -0.26 3.91 -45.61
C ASN A 38 -0.60 2.42 -45.71
N ALA A 39 -1.88 2.07 -45.55
CA ALA A 39 -2.47 0.76 -45.85
C ALA A 39 -1.67 -0.46 -45.32
N GLY A 40 -1.00 -0.34 -44.16
CA GLY A 40 -0.31 -1.45 -43.51
C GLY A 40 0.91 -2.03 -44.23
N CYS A 41 1.59 -1.28 -45.11
CA CYS A 41 2.87 -1.72 -45.69
C CYS A 41 3.92 -1.93 -44.58
N LYS A 42 4.48 -3.16 -44.49
CA LYS A 42 5.48 -3.56 -43.48
C LYS A 42 6.72 -2.63 -43.43
N ASP A 43 7.09 -2.06 -44.57
CA ASP A 43 8.23 -1.13 -44.66
C ASP A 43 7.97 0.22 -44.00
N HIS A 44 6.72 0.71 -44.02
CA HIS A 44 6.34 1.95 -43.35
C HIS A 44 6.20 1.75 -41.84
N GLU A 45 5.73 0.57 -41.41
CA GLU A 45 5.67 0.21 -40.00
C GLU A 45 7.07 0.10 -39.38
N ALA A 46 8.03 -0.51 -40.08
CA ALA A 46 9.42 -0.61 -39.64
C ALA A 46 10.07 0.78 -39.51
N LYS A 47 9.84 1.67 -40.49
CA LYS A 47 10.32 3.06 -40.44
C LYS A 47 9.67 3.85 -39.30
N PHE A 48 8.36 3.68 -39.09
CA PHE A 48 7.64 4.33 -38.00
C PHE A 48 8.17 3.92 -36.63
N LYS A 49 8.45 2.62 -36.43
CA LYS A 49 9.08 2.10 -35.21
C LYS A 49 10.46 2.73 -34.97
N ALA A 50 11.30 2.77 -35.99
CA ALA A 50 12.63 3.37 -35.88
C ALA A 50 12.57 4.89 -35.60
N ILE A 51 11.59 5.62 -36.18
CA ILE A 51 11.39 7.06 -35.95
C ILE A 51 10.96 7.34 -34.50
N ASN A 52 10.12 6.49 -33.92
CA ASN A 52 9.72 6.62 -32.52
C ASN A 52 10.91 6.38 -31.58
N GLU A 53 11.71 5.33 -31.83
CA GLU A 53 12.90 5.03 -31.04
C GLU A 53 13.92 6.18 -31.08
N ALA A 54 14.17 6.73 -32.28
CA ALA A 54 15.06 7.88 -32.46
C ALA A 54 14.55 9.11 -31.68
N TYR A 55 13.25 9.42 -31.74
CA TYR A 55 12.69 10.56 -31.04
C TYR A 55 12.71 10.39 -29.51
N ASP A 56 12.40 9.20 -28.99
CA ASP A 56 12.42 8.93 -27.55
C ASP A 56 13.84 9.01 -26.97
N CYS A 57 14.85 8.65 -27.76
CA CYS A 57 16.25 8.82 -27.38
C CYS A 57 16.71 10.28 -27.42
N LEU A 58 16.30 11.04 -28.45
CA LEU A 58 16.79 12.40 -28.68
C LEU A 58 16.00 13.50 -27.94
N LYS A 59 14.77 13.22 -27.51
CA LYS A 59 13.92 14.14 -26.74
C LYS A 59 14.41 14.36 -25.30
N ASP A 60 15.06 13.36 -24.71
CA ASP A 60 15.58 13.46 -23.35
C ASP A 60 17.04 13.96 -23.39
N PRO A 61 17.37 15.11 -22.75
CA PRO A 61 18.73 15.65 -22.76
C PRO A 61 19.80 14.68 -22.25
N GLN A 62 19.47 13.81 -21.29
CA GLN A 62 20.41 12.84 -20.73
C GLN A 62 20.65 11.69 -21.71
N LYS A 63 19.58 11.16 -22.33
CA LYS A 63 19.69 10.08 -23.33
C LYS A 63 20.37 10.55 -24.61
N ARG A 64 20.07 11.78 -25.05
CA ARG A 64 20.75 12.45 -26.17
C ARG A 64 22.25 12.58 -25.90
N ALA A 65 22.64 13.06 -24.72
CA ALA A 65 24.05 13.20 -24.37
C ALA A 65 24.78 11.86 -24.22
N ALA A 66 24.07 10.77 -23.90
CA ALA A 66 24.63 9.42 -23.89
C ALA A 66 24.80 8.86 -25.31
N TYR A 67 23.79 9.06 -26.17
CA TYR A 67 23.84 8.71 -27.59
C TYR A 67 24.96 9.46 -28.33
N ASP A 68 25.13 10.76 -28.07
CA ASP A 68 26.18 11.58 -28.68
C ASP A 68 27.59 11.12 -28.29
N ARG A 69 27.75 10.52 -27.09
CA ARG A 69 29.04 10.05 -26.56
C ARG A 69 29.40 8.63 -26.94
N PHE A 70 28.41 7.74 -27.00
CA PHE A 70 28.63 6.29 -27.14
C PHE A 70 27.90 5.67 -28.35
N GLY A 71 27.13 6.45 -29.09
CA GLY A 71 26.30 5.97 -30.22
C GLY A 71 25.27 4.94 -29.79
N HIS A 72 24.88 4.07 -30.72
CA HIS A 72 23.95 2.96 -30.49
C HIS A 72 24.45 1.94 -29.43
N ALA A 73 25.75 1.95 -29.09
CA ALA A 73 26.32 1.08 -28.07
C ALA A 73 25.91 1.48 -26.64
N ALA A 74 25.45 2.72 -26.41
CA ALA A 74 24.97 3.20 -25.12
C ALA A 74 23.77 2.38 -24.59
N PHE A 75 22.97 1.81 -25.50
CA PHE A 75 21.71 1.15 -25.19
C PHE A 75 21.76 -0.38 -25.39
N LYS A 76 22.87 -0.91 -25.95
CA LYS A 76 23.02 -2.36 -26.21
C LYS A 76 23.47 -3.18 -25.00
N ASN A 77 24.13 -2.58 -24.01
CA ASN A 77 24.68 -3.31 -22.86
C ASN A 77 23.69 -3.54 -21.70
N GLY A 78 22.38 -3.32 -21.91
CA GLY A 78 21.32 -3.59 -20.92
C GLY A 78 20.50 -4.87 -21.14
N MET A 79 20.68 -5.59 -22.25
CA MET A 79 19.82 -6.72 -22.62
C MET A 79 20.58 -8.05 -22.56
N GLY A 80 20.92 -8.48 -21.35
CA GLY A 80 21.62 -9.74 -21.09
C GLY A 80 21.03 -10.51 -19.92
N GLY A 81 19.79 -10.99 -20.03
CA GLY A 81 19.22 -11.94 -19.07
C GLY A 81 17.70 -12.08 -19.12
N GLY A 82 17.21 -13.15 -19.78
CA GLY A 82 15.95 -13.82 -19.41
C GLY A 82 14.66 -13.44 -20.15
N GLY A 83 14.17 -14.37 -20.99
CA GLY A 83 12.74 -14.75 -21.02
C GLY A 83 11.77 -13.96 -21.91
N ALA A 84 11.10 -14.67 -22.82
CA ALA A 84 10.11 -14.17 -23.78
C ALA A 84 8.75 -13.70 -23.19
N GLY A 85 8.38 -12.44 -23.48
CA GLY A 85 7.03 -11.87 -23.75
C GLY A 85 5.89 -11.91 -22.70
N PRO A 86 4.78 -11.15 -22.85
CA PRO A 86 4.57 -9.88 -23.55
C PRO A 86 3.74 -8.83 -22.74
N GLN A 87 4.32 -7.68 -22.36
CA GLN A 87 3.66 -6.35 -22.26
C GLN A 87 4.70 -5.34 -21.72
N PRO A 88 4.92 -4.16 -22.33
CA PRO A 88 5.94 -3.24 -21.84
C PRO A 88 5.35 -2.30 -20.79
N ASP A 89 5.58 -2.62 -19.52
CA ASP A 89 5.42 -1.69 -18.41
C ASP A 89 6.66 -0.76 -18.36
N PHE A 90 6.51 0.43 -18.95
CA PHE A 90 7.56 1.44 -19.17
C PHE A 90 8.03 2.14 -17.88
N GLY A 91 7.56 1.74 -16.69
CA GLY A 91 8.01 2.26 -15.39
C GLY A 91 9.26 1.58 -14.83
N ALA A 92 9.52 0.31 -15.16
CA ALA A 92 10.64 -0.43 -14.58
C ALA A 92 12.01 -0.02 -15.14
N PHE A 93 12.05 0.64 -16.31
CA PHE A 93 13.29 1.12 -16.91
C PHE A 93 13.75 2.48 -16.35
N SER A 94 12.86 3.31 -15.76
CA SER A 94 13.27 4.57 -15.13
C SER A 94 14.01 4.35 -13.81
N ASP A 95 13.53 3.42 -12.98
CA ASP A 95 14.09 3.17 -11.65
C ASP A 95 15.47 2.49 -11.70
N ILE A 96 15.71 1.70 -12.75
CA ILE A 96 17.02 1.08 -13.00
C ILE A 96 18.01 2.10 -13.59
N PHE A 97 17.52 3.09 -14.35
CA PHE A 97 18.37 4.16 -14.87
C PHE A 97 18.70 5.23 -13.81
N GLU A 98 17.78 5.54 -12.90
CA GLU A 98 18.02 6.41 -11.73
C GLU A 98 19.02 5.80 -10.75
N SER A 99 18.93 4.50 -10.49
CA SER A 99 19.84 3.81 -9.56
C SER A 99 21.27 3.68 -10.10
N VAL A 100 21.45 3.41 -11.40
CA VAL A 100 22.78 3.21 -11.99
C VAL A 100 23.46 4.52 -12.40
N PHE A 101 22.71 5.51 -12.86
CA PHE A 101 23.28 6.80 -13.29
C PHE A 101 23.36 7.84 -12.16
N GLY A 102 22.50 7.72 -11.13
CA GLY A 102 22.60 8.51 -9.91
C GLY A 102 23.88 8.24 -9.10
N GLU A 103 24.40 7.02 -9.17
CA GLU A 103 25.63 6.62 -8.47
C GLU A 103 26.91 7.08 -9.19
N PHE A 104 26.85 7.34 -10.51
CA PHE A 104 28.02 7.70 -11.32
C PHE A 104 28.24 9.21 -11.50
N MET A 105 27.18 10.03 -11.44
CA MET A 105 27.25 11.50 -11.59
C MET A 105 27.27 12.27 -10.24
N GLY A 106 27.09 11.57 -9.12
CA GLY A 106 27.13 12.13 -7.75
C GLY A 106 28.54 12.30 -7.18
N GLY A 107 29.43 12.98 -7.90
CA GLY A 107 30.74 13.38 -7.38
C GLY A 107 30.62 14.47 -6.32
N GLY A 108 30.30 14.10 -5.07
CA GLY A 108 30.18 15.10 -3.99
C GLY A 108 29.92 14.51 -2.61
N ARG A 109 31.00 14.34 -1.84
CA ARG A 109 31.07 14.42 -0.36
C ARG A 109 30.03 13.62 0.44
N GLY A 110 30.47 12.49 0.98
CA GLY A 110 29.84 11.92 2.17
C GLY A 110 29.87 10.41 2.26
N GLY A 111 31.03 9.77 2.08
CA GLY A 111 31.24 8.38 2.53
C GLY A 111 31.29 8.27 4.06
N GLY A 112 30.36 8.95 4.73
CA GLY A 112 30.16 8.82 6.16
C GLY A 112 29.65 7.42 6.45
N ARG A 113 30.21 6.81 7.49
CA ARG A 113 29.74 5.58 8.14
C ARG A 113 28.21 5.60 8.17
N GLN A 114 27.55 4.85 7.30
CA GLN A 114 26.14 4.56 7.49
C GLN A 114 26.07 3.60 8.67
N VAL A 115 25.98 4.20 9.87
CA VAL A 115 25.55 3.54 11.09
C VAL A 115 24.17 2.97 10.74
N ARG A 116 24.12 1.69 10.38
CA ARG A 116 22.87 1.06 9.95
C ARG A 116 21.96 1.01 11.15
N ARG A 117 20.91 1.84 11.11
CA ARG A 117 19.79 1.80 12.04
C ARG A 117 19.30 0.36 12.17
N GLY A 118 18.86 -0.02 13.37
CA GLY A 118 18.21 -1.30 13.58
C GLY A 118 16.94 -1.44 12.76
N ALA A 119 16.49 -2.69 12.57
CA ALA A 119 15.32 -2.98 11.74
C ALA A 119 14.03 -2.48 12.41
N ASP A 120 13.11 -2.02 11.56
CA ASP A 120 11.75 -1.70 11.98
C ASP A 120 10.97 -3.00 12.18
N LEU A 121 10.13 -3.03 13.22
CA LEU A 121 9.29 -4.17 13.57
C LEU A 121 7.84 -3.93 13.17
N ARG A 122 7.16 -5.00 12.80
CA ARG A 122 5.72 -5.00 12.51
C ARG A 122 5.01 -5.88 13.54
N TYR A 123 3.95 -5.35 14.13
CA TYR A 123 3.06 -6.09 15.02
C TYR A 123 1.62 -5.90 14.57
N ASP A 124 0.93 -7.00 14.27
CA ASP A 124 -0.49 -6.95 13.91
C ASP A 124 -1.33 -7.17 15.18
N MET A 125 -2.14 -6.17 15.54
CA MET A 125 -3.01 -6.19 16.72
C MET A 125 -4.47 -6.24 16.27
N GLU A 126 -5.19 -7.25 16.78
CA GLU A 126 -6.62 -7.39 16.55
C GLU A 126 -7.42 -6.70 17.66
N ILE A 127 -8.40 -5.88 17.29
CA ILE A 127 -9.28 -5.14 18.21
C ILE A 127 -10.74 -5.40 17.86
N THR A 128 -11.65 -5.30 18.83
CA THR A 128 -13.09 -5.37 18.55
C THR A 128 -13.65 -4.01 18.13
N LEU A 129 -14.86 -3.99 17.58
CA LEU A 129 -15.50 -2.74 17.16
C LEU A 129 -15.84 -1.84 18.36
N GLU A 130 -16.17 -2.43 19.51
CA GLU A 130 -16.39 -1.72 20.78
C GLU A 130 -15.09 -1.10 21.30
N GLU A 131 -13.97 -1.83 21.21
CA GLU A 131 -12.64 -1.32 21.59
C GLU A 131 -12.22 -0.18 20.67
N ALA A 132 -12.54 -0.26 19.38
CA ALA A 132 -12.34 0.83 18.44
C ALA A 132 -13.24 2.04 18.73
N PHE A 133 -14.42 1.83 19.32
CA PHE A 133 -15.35 2.90 19.70
C PHE A 133 -14.89 3.65 20.95
N HIS A 134 -14.57 2.95 22.03
CA HIS A 134 -14.17 3.56 23.31
C HIS A 134 -12.68 3.96 23.35
N GLY A 135 -11.85 3.35 22.49
CA GLY A 135 -10.41 3.35 22.66
C GLY A 135 -9.98 2.29 23.69
N LYS A 136 -8.75 1.82 23.57
CA LYS A 136 -8.20 0.77 24.42
C LYS A 136 -6.75 1.05 24.76
N THR A 137 -6.40 0.87 26.02
CA THR A 137 -5.00 0.75 26.44
C THR A 137 -4.67 -0.73 26.52
N SER A 138 -3.71 -1.20 25.72
CA SER A 138 -3.27 -2.59 25.71
C SER A 138 -1.77 -2.68 25.96
N GLU A 139 -1.34 -3.73 26.64
CA GLU A 139 0.07 -4.09 26.75
C GLU A 139 0.40 -5.10 25.66
N VAL A 140 1.50 -4.88 24.94
CA VAL A 140 2.03 -5.82 23.95
C VAL A 140 3.42 -6.25 24.39
N THR A 141 3.67 -7.54 24.34
CA THR A 141 5.00 -8.12 24.55
C THR A 141 5.63 -8.39 23.19
N VAL A 142 6.81 -7.82 22.97
CA VAL A 142 7.61 -8.04 21.76
C VAL A 142 9.00 -8.52 22.17
N ASP A 143 9.48 -9.55 21.47
CA ASP A 143 10.87 -9.99 21.57
C ASP A 143 11.69 -9.20 20.56
N VAL A 144 12.61 -8.38 21.07
CA VAL A 144 13.43 -7.50 20.25
C VAL A 144 14.89 -7.61 20.67
N SER A 145 15.80 -7.52 19.71
CA SER A 145 17.22 -7.35 20.06
C SER A 145 17.40 -5.94 20.61
N GLY A 146 17.53 -5.81 21.93
CA GLY A 146 17.80 -4.54 22.61
C GLY A 146 19.29 -4.27 22.75
N HIS A 147 19.67 -3.05 23.15
CA HIS A 147 21.05 -2.78 23.55
C HIS A 147 21.46 -3.70 24.69
N CYS A 148 22.67 -4.27 24.59
CA CYS A 148 23.23 -5.07 25.67
C CYS A 148 23.47 -4.17 26.90
N ASP A 149 22.91 -4.52 28.06
CA ASP A 149 23.03 -3.72 29.28
C ASP A 149 24.47 -3.64 29.77
N THR A 150 25.22 -4.73 29.60
CA THR A 150 26.59 -4.82 30.07
C THR A 150 27.50 -3.83 29.34
N CYS A 151 27.41 -3.75 28.01
CA CYS A 151 28.29 -2.88 27.21
C CYS A 151 27.61 -1.59 26.70
N GLU A 152 26.37 -1.32 27.09
CA GLU A 152 25.56 -0.19 26.64
C GLU A 152 25.55 -0.02 25.11
N GLY A 153 25.49 -1.14 24.38
CA GLY A 153 25.46 -1.09 22.92
C GLY A 153 26.81 -1.03 22.21
N THR A 154 27.93 -0.81 22.91
CA THR A 154 29.26 -0.65 22.28
C THR A 154 29.86 -1.94 21.71
N GLY A 155 29.46 -3.10 22.23
CA GLY A 155 30.00 -4.42 21.86
C GLY A 155 31.35 -4.74 22.53
N ALA A 156 32.02 -3.76 23.14
CA ALA A 156 33.26 -3.96 23.88
C ALA A 156 32.98 -4.30 25.35
N LYS A 157 33.93 -4.98 26.00
CA LYS A 157 33.86 -5.21 27.44
C LYS A 157 33.86 -3.88 28.19
N PRO A 158 33.09 -3.72 29.28
CA PRO A 158 33.05 -2.49 30.06
C PRO A 158 34.45 -2.01 30.46
N GLY A 159 34.75 -0.74 30.19
CA GLY A 159 36.07 -0.14 30.42
C GLY A 159 37.06 -0.27 29.27
N THR A 160 36.78 -1.08 28.25
CA THR A 160 37.55 -1.14 27.00
C THR A 160 36.82 -0.39 25.89
N LYS A 161 37.56 0.11 24.90
CA LYS A 161 37.01 0.87 23.77
C LYS A 161 37.39 0.20 22.46
N ALA A 162 36.51 0.28 21.48
CA ALA A 162 36.84 -0.12 20.12
C ALA A 162 37.95 0.79 19.58
N THR A 163 39.00 0.21 19.03
CA THR A 163 40.10 0.94 18.41
C THR A 163 39.86 1.07 16.91
N GLN A 164 40.23 2.21 16.33
CA GLN A 164 40.11 2.42 14.90
C GLN A 164 40.99 1.40 14.16
N CYS A 165 40.42 0.72 13.17
CA CYS A 165 41.16 -0.25 12.37
C CYS A 165 42.28 0.47 11.61
N LYS A 166 43.55 0.17 11.98
CA LYS A 166 44.73 0.77 11.35
C LYS A 166 44.88 0.41 9.88
N TYR A 167 44.39 -0.76 9.47
CA TYR A 167 44.53 -1.26 8.10
C TYR A 167 43.65 -0.48 7.10
N CYS A 168 42.41 -0.16 7.48
CA CYS A 168 41.51 0.63 6.64
C CYS A 168 41.34 2.08 7.10
N GLY A 169 42.10 2.54 8.10
CA GLY A 169 41.97 3.90 8.66
C GLY A 169 40.56 4.22 9.17
N GLY A 170 39.80 3.23 9.67
CA GLY A 170 38.41 3.44 10.08
C GLY A 170 37.36 3.40 8.95
N HIS A 171 37.76 3.27 7.68
CA HIS A 171 36.83 3.31 6.56
C HIS A 171 36.01 2.02 6.36
N GLY A 172 36.34 0.92 7.04
CA GLY A 172 35.67 -0.38 6.92
C GLY A 172 35.89 -1.09 5.57
N LYS A 173 36.36 -0.38 4.55
CA LYS A 173 36.57 -0.86 3.20
C LYS A 173 38.01 -0.59 2.73
N VAL A 174 38.52 -1.47 1.88
CA VAL A 174 39.84 -1.34 1.26
C VAL A 174 39.70 -1.49 -0.25
N ARG A 175 40.41 -0.65 -1.00
CA ARG A 175 40.39 -0.68 -2.46
C ARG A 175 41.43 -1.69 -2.93
N ALA A 176 40.98 -2.71 -3.64
CA ALA A 176 41.87 -3.68 -4.29
C ALA A 176 41.87 -3.40 -5.79
N GLN A 177 43.05 -3.16 -6.35
CA GLN A 177 43.21 -2.99 -7.79
C GLN A 177 43.33 -4.36 -8.44
N GLN A 178 42.34 -4.74 -9.27
CA GLN A 178 42.39 -5.98 -10.06
C GLN A 178 42.45 -5.60 -11.54
N GLY A 179 43.68 -5.54 -12.08
CA GLY A 179 43.93 -5.07 -13.43
C GLY A 179 43.61 -3.57 -13.58
N PHE A 180 42.74 -3.24 -14.53
CA PHE A 180 42.28 -1.88 -14.84
C PHE A 180 41.01 -1.46 -14.08
N PHE A 181 40.44 -2.34 -13.25
CA PHE A 181 39.28 -2.03 -12.41
C PHE A 181 39.69 -1.89 -10.93
N MET A 182 39.21 -0.82 -10.27
CA MET A 182 39.27 -0.70 -8.81
C MET A 182 38.00 -1.31 -8.22
N VAL A 183 38.16 -2.36 -7.42
CA VAL A 183 37.07 -3.01 -6.70
C VAL A 183 37.20 -2.70 -5.22
N GLU A 184 36.13 -2.18 -4.63
CA GLU A 184 36.07 -1.94 -3.20
C GLU A 184 35.64 -3.25 -2.50
N ARG A 185 36.42 -3.69 -1.51
CA ARG A 185 36.10 -4.87 -0.69
C ARG A 185 36.03 -4.48 0.77
N ALA A 186 35.26 -5.22 1.56
CA ALA A 186 35.29 -5.07 3.01
C ALA A 186 36.71 -5.34 3.54
N CYS A 187 37.18 -4.51 4.47
CA CYS A 187 38.47 -4.70 5.13
C CYS A 187 38.47 -6.07 5.84
N HIS A 188 39.44 -6.93 5.53
CA HIS A 188 39.54 -8.26 6.14
C HIS A 188 39.88 -8.21 7.63
N HIS A 189 40.45 -7.10 8.12
CA HIS A 189 40.88 -6.97 9.51
C HIS A 189 39.76 -6.51 10.45
N CYS A 190 38.79 -5.73 9.96
CA CYS A 190 37.62 -5.28 10.73
C CYS A 190 36.29 -5.78 10.16
N HIS A 191 36.33 -6.63 9.13
CA HIS A 191 35.17 -7.20 8.42
C HIS A 191 34.11 -6.17 8.02
N GLY A 192 34.52 -4.98 7.55
CA GLY A 192 33.58 -3.93 7.19
C GLY A 192 33.27 -2.92 8.29
N ALA A 193 33.64 -3.20 9.56
CA ALA A 193 33.17 -2.39 10.68
C ALA A 193 33.94 -1.09 10.91
N GLY A 194 35.16 -0.96 10.37
CA GLY A 194 36.03 0.22 10.58
C GLY A 194 36.70 0.27 11.96
N GLU A 195 36.17 -0.44 12.94
CA GLU A 195 36.72 -0.53 14.30
C GLU A 195 36.96 -1.99 14.69
N ILE A 196 37.95 -2.20 15.55
CA ILE A 196 38.33 -3.49 16.10
C ILE A 196 38.05 -3.46 17.60
N ILE A 197 37.37 -4.49 18.07
CA ILE A 197 37.08 -4.69 19.48
C ILE A 197 38.04 -5.77 19.95
N ASP A 198 39.09 -5.38 20.68
CA ASP A 198 40.10 -6.32 21.18
C ASP A 198 39.52 -7.24 22.26
N GLU A 199 38.67 -6.69 23.14
CA GLU A 199 37.96 -7.44 24.18
C GLU A 199 36.43 -7.37 23.93
N PRO A 200 35.84 -8.34 23.22
CA PRO A 200 34.40 -8.37 23.00
C PRO A 200 33.65 -8.59 24.32
N CYS A 201 32.49 -7.95 24.45
CA CYS A 201 31.59 -8.19 25.57
C CYS A 201 31.14 -9.66 25.58
N ARG A 202 31.10 -10.30 26.76
CA ARG A 202 30.76 -11.73 26.88
C ARG A 202 29.29 -12.02 26.61
N ASP A 203 28.41 -11.09 26.97
CA ASP A 203 26.96 -11.29 26.91
C ASP A 203 26.42 -11.13 25.49
N CYS A 204 26.92 -10.14 24.73
CA CYS A 204 26.54 -9.93 23.32
C CYS A 204 27.58 -10.42 22.31
N ARG A 205 28.69 -11.01 22.77
CA ARG A 205 29.79 -11.55 21.95
C ARG A 205 30.34 -10.57 20.90
N GLY A 206 30.32 -9.27 21.20
CA GLY A 206 30.82 -8.24 20.28
C GLY A 206 29.77 -7.60 19.36
N GLU A 207 28.51 -8.04 19.40
CA GLU A 207 27.45 -7.48 18.55
C GLU A 207 26.90 -6.14 19.06
N GLY A 208 26.96 -5.91 20.38
CA GLY A 208 26.38 -4.72 21.02
C GLY A 208 24.86 -4.79 21.21
N ARG A 209 24.24 -5.94 20.93
CA ARG A 209 22.80 -6.17 21.14
C ARG A 209 22.56 -7.55 21.74
N ALA A 210 21.45 -7.71 22.44
CA ALA A 210 21.02 -8.95 23.06
C ALA A 210 19.50 -9.06 22.98
N ASP A 211 19.00 -10.28 22.84
CA ASP A 211 17.56 -10.53 22.77
C ASP A 211 16.90 -10.24 24.11
N LYS A 212 15.83 -9.44 24.07
CA LYS A 212 15.09 -9.00 25.23
C LYS A 212 13.60 -8.96 24.92
N THR A 213 12.80 -9.47 25.85
CA THR A 213 11.36 -9.28 25.83
C THR A 213 11.05 -7.91 26.44
N LYS A 214 10.36 -7.05 25.67
CA LYS A 214 9.85 -5.75 26.14
C LYS A 214 8.33 -5.78 26.20
N THR A 215 7.78 -5.26 27.29
CA THR A 215 6.34 -4.99 27.40
C THR A 215 6.10 -3.51 27.15
N LEU A 216 5.36 -3.19 26.09
CA LEU A 216 5.06 -1.83 25.66
C LEU A 216 3.57 -1.53 25.88
N LYS A 217 3.29 -0.38 26.50
CA LYS A 217 1.92 0.14 26.67
C LYS A 217 1.52 0.92 25.43
N ILE A 218 0.47 0.47 24.76
CA ILE A 218 -0.06 1.09 23.54
C ILE A 218 -1.43 1.66 23.85
N ASN A 219 -1.62 2.92 23.50
CA ASN A 219 -2.92 3.60 23.57
C ASN A 219 -3.51 3.66 22.16
N VAL A 220 -4.60 2.90 21.97
CA VAL A 220 -5.40 2.92 20.76
C VAL A 220 -6.46 4.00 20.91
N PRO A 221 -6.41 5.08 20.10
CA PRO A 221 -7.37 6.17 20.22
C PRO A 221 -8.78 5.70 19.79
N PRO A 222 -9.85 6.35 20.29
CA PRO A 222 -11.19 6.08 19.80
C PRO A 222 -11.33 6.50 18.32
N GLY A 223 -12.09 5.72 17.57
CA GLY A 223 -12.38 5.97 16.15
C GLY A 223 -11.36 5.38 15.18
N VAL A 224 -10.38 4.59 15.65
CA VAL A 224 -9.40 3.91 14.78
C VAL A 224 -10.08 3.01 13.75
N ASP A 225 -9.66 3.11 12.50
CA ASP A 225 -10.21 2.34 11.39
C ASP A 225 -9.30 1.15 11.01
N GLU A 226 -9.81 0.24 10.18
CA GLU A 226 -9.04 -0.86 9.61
C GLU A 226 -7.76 -0.35 8.92
N GLY A 227 -6.62 -0.97 9.24
CA GLY A 227 -5.33 -0.59 8.68
C GLY A 227 -4.71 0.67 9.30
N THR A 228 -5.29 1.20 10.39
CA THR A 228 -4.65 2.29 11.13
C THR A 228 -3.30 1.83 11.68
N ARG A 229 -2.27 2.65 11.47
CA ARG A 229 -0.89 2.37 11.91
C ARG A 229 -0.49 3.25 13.09
N ILE A 230 -0.01 2.63 14.16
CA ILE A 230 0.58 3.32 15.32
C ILE A 230 2.09 3.09 15.28
N ARG A 231 2.86 4.18 15.32
CA ARG A 231 4.33 4.13 15.33
C ARG A 231 4.85 4.42 16.73
N LEU A 232 5.60 3.47 17.29
CA LEU A 232 6.39 3.66 18.50
C LEU A 232 7.86 3.89 18.11
N GLN A 233 8.33 5.11 18.32
CA GLN A 233 9.66 5.52 17.87
C GLN A 233 10.76 4.90 18.74
N GLY A 234 11.76 4.28 18.13
CA GLY A 234 12.91 3.69 18.84
C GLY A 234 12.62 2.38 19.57
N GLU A 235 11.42 1.82 19.43
CA GLU A 235 11.03 0.53 20.01
C GLU A 235 11.18 -0.66 19.05
N GLY A 236 11.79 -0.44 17.89
CA GLY A 236 12.21 -1.52 16.97
C GLY A 236 13.47 -2.24 17.46
N GLU A 237 14.14 -2.95 16.55
CA GLU A 237 15.40 -3.60 16.88
C GLU A 237 16.50 -2.58 17.14
N ALA A 238 17.37 -2.83 18.11
CA ALA A 238 18.57 -2.05 18.34
C ALA A 238 19.56 -2.26 17.18
N GLY A 239 20.10 -1.15 16.68
CA GLY A 239 21.16 -1.22 15.69
C GLY A 239 22.46 -1.75 16.31
N ALA A 240 23.30 -2.37 15.48
CA ALA A 240 24.58 -2.90 15.94
C ALA A 240 25.54 -1.78 16.38
N ARG A 241 26.31 -2.02 17.45
CA ARG A 241 27.43 -1.17 17.90
C ARG A 241 27.06 0.31 18.12
N GLY A 242 26.01 0.56 18.89
CA GLY A 242 25.54 1.91 19.24
C GLY A 242 24.74 2.61 18.14
N ALA A 243 24.33 1.88 17.09
CA ALA A 243 23.42 2.39 16.10
C ALA A 243 22.01 2.59 16.68
N PRO A 244 21.27 3.63 16.23
CA PRO A 244 19.94 3.92 16.74
C PRO A 244 18.99 2.76 16.42
N ALA A 245 18.02 2.54 17.32
CA ALA A 245 17.00 1.53 17.12
C ALA A 245 16.05 1.87 15.97
N GLY A 246 15.47 0.84 15.37
CA GLY A 246 14.32 0.93 14.47
C GLY A 246 13.06 1.41 15.19
N ASP A 247 11.94 1.43 14.48
CA ASP A 247 10.62 1.73 15.04
C ASP A 247 9.74 0.48 15.09
N LEU A 248 8.78 0.46 16.01
CA LEU A 248 7.73 -0.56 16.03
C LEU A 248 6.46 0.03 15.40
N TYR A 249 5.98 -0.61 14.33
CA TYR A 249 4.72 -0.31 13.67
C TYR A 249 3.67 -1.32 14.08
N ILE A 250 2.61 -0.82 14.72
CA ILE A 250 1.45 -1.61 15.09
C ILE A 250 0.35 -1.37 14.05
N PHE A 251 -0.06 -2.44 13.39
CA PHE A 251 -1.17 -2.43 12.44
C PHE A 251 -2.42 -2.93 13.15
N LEU A 252 -3.46 -2.11 13.14
CA LEU A 252 -4.73 -2.44 13.76
C LEU A 252 -5.65 -3.14 12.77
N HIS A 253 -6.19 -4.27 13.20
CA HIS A 253 -7.21 -5.04 12.49
C HIS A 253 -8.48 -5.10 13.34
N VAL A 254 -9.60 -4.63 12.80
CA VAL A 254 -10.90 -4.64 13.46
C VAL A 254 -11.58 -5.97 13.17
N LYS A 255 -11.94 -6.71 14.23
CA LYS A 255 -12.73 -7.92 14.12
C LYS A 255 -14.09 -7.61 13.49
N LYS A 256 -14.52 -8.48 12.57
CA LYS A 256 -15.88 -8.45 12.05
C LYS A 256 -16.86 -8.61 13.21
N HIS A 257 -17.77 -7.65 13.35
CA HIS A 257 -18.79 -7.68 14.37
C HIS A 257 -20.03 -8.42 13.85
N ALA A 258 -20.80 -9.04 14.75
CA ALA A 258 -21.94 -9.89 14.34
C ALA A 258 -23.16 -9.10 13.84
N ILE A 259 -23.28 -7.84 14.27
CA ILE A 259 -24.47 -7.00 14.03
C ILE A 259 -24.14 -5.77 13.18
N PHE A 260 -22.88 -5.31 13.22
CA PHE A 260 -22.48 -4.01 12.71
C PHE A 260 -21.35 -4.16 11.70
N ASP A 261 -21.54 -3.59 10.53
CA ASP A 261 -20.50 -3.39 9.54
C ASP A 261 -20.12 -1.91 9.53
N ARG A 262 -18.82 -1.62 9.57
CA ARG A 262 -18.32 -0.26 9.60
C ARG A 262 -17.86 0.16 8.22
N GLU A 263 -18.33 1.32 7.75
CA GLU A 263 -17.74 2.01 6.62
C GLU A 263 -17.41 3.45 7.01
N GLY A 264 -16.11 3.73 7.14
CA GLY A 264 -15.61 5.02 7.62
C GLY A 264 -16.12 5.32 9.03
N THR A 265 -16.97 6.34 9.16
CA THR A 265 -17.58 6.74 10.44
C THR A 265 -18.98 6.17 10.63
N ASN A 266 -19.59 5.62 9.59
CA ASN A 266 -20.96 5.12 9.65
C ASN A 266 -20.97 3.64 10.01
N LEU A 267 -22.01 3.24 10.72
CA LEU A 267 -22.29 1.86 11.05
C LEU A 267 -23.50 1.40 10.25
N PHE A 268 -23.42 0.21 9.70
CA PHE A 268 -24.49 -0.47 8.98
C PHE A 268 -24.92 -1.67 9.81
N ALA A 269 -26.23 -1.83 10.00
CA ALA A 269 -26.80 -2.98 10.67
C ALA A 269 -27.94 -3.56 9.86
N HIS A 270 -27.97 -4.88 9.73
CA HIS A 270 -29.11 -5.58 9.16
C HIS A 270 -30.03 -6.01 10.29
N ALA A 271 -31.18 -5.35 10.41
CA ALA A 271 -32.14 -5.64 11.47
C ALA A 271 -33.32 -6.46 10.89
N PRO A 272 -33.46 -7.74 11.24
CA PRO A 272 -34.63 -8.52 10.86
C PRO A 272 -35.85 -8.01 11.63
N ILE A 273 -36.94 -7.75 10.91
CA ILE A 273 -38.23 -7.33 11.47
C ILE A 273 -39.33 -8.26 11.01
N SER A 274 -40.30 -8.52 11.89
CA SER A 274 -41.44 -9.37 11.54
C SER A 274 -42.34 -8.69 10.51
N PHE A 275 -42.98 -9.48 9.65
CA PHE A 275 -43.93 -8.96 8.66
C PHE A 275 -45.06 -8.11 9.28
N THR A 276 -45.51 -8.44 10.50
CA THR A 276 -46.54 -7.67 11.19
C THR A 276 -46.03 -6.30 11.62
N THR A 277 -44.80 -6.21 12.14
CA THR A 277 -44.15 -4.93 12.47
C THR A 277 -43.93 -4.08 11.23
N ALA A 278 -43.55 -4.69 10.11
CA ALA A 278 -43.39 -3.98 8.84
C ALA A 278 -44.73 -3.44 8.29
N ALA A 279 -45.80 -4.23 8.40
CA ALA A 279 -47.13 -3.85 7.93
C ALA A 279 -47.81 -2.80 8.83
N LEU A 280 -47.84 -3.04 10.14
CA LEU A 280 -48.57 -2.21 11.11
C LEU A 280 -47.76 -1.02 11.62
N GLY A 281 -46.43 -1.05 11.45
CA GLY A 281 -45.50 -0.13 12.10
C GLY A 281 -45.18 -0.56 13.52
N GLY A 282 -44.14 0.04 14.09
CA GLY A 282 -43.66 -0.30 15.43
C GLY A 282 -42.30 0.31 15.72
N GLU A 283 -41.60 -0.25 16.70
CA GLU A 283 -40.27 0.20 17.11
C GLU A 283 -39.37 -1.01 17.33
N ILE A 284 -38.10 -0.91 16.92
CA ILE A 284 -37.06 -1.89 17.25
C ILE A 284 -36.00 -1.22 18.10
N VAL A 285 -35.38 -2.01 18.98
CA VAL A 285 -34.34 -1.53 19.88
C VAL A 285 -33.05 -2.21 19.52
N LEU A 286 -32.05 -1.43 19.09
CA LEU A 286 -30.72 -1.90 18.76
C LEU A 286 -29.73 -1.49 19.86
N PRO A 287 -28.89 -2.42 20.36
CA PRO A 287 -27.83 -2.07 21.30
C PRO A 287 -26.76 -1.26 20.56
N GLY A 288 -26.55 -0.01 20.95
CA GLY A 288 -25.49 0.85 20.44
C GLY A 288 -24.13 0.45 20.99
N LEU A 289 -23.08 0.80 20.24
CA LEU A 289 -21.69 0.61 20.70
C LEU A 289 -21.31 1.57 21.84
N ASP A 290 -22.11 2.59 22.10
CA ASP A 290 -21.96 3.51 23.24
C ASP A 290 -22.55 2.97 24.55
N GLY A 291 -23.17 1.79 24.52
CA GLY A 291 -23.88 1.20 25.65
C GLY A 291 -25.31 1.71 25.80
N GLU A 292 -25.76 2.63 24.94
CA GLU A 292 -27.15 3.08 24.90
C GLU A 292 -27.99 2.20 23.98
N LYS A 293 -29.31 2.22 24.19
CA LYS A 293 -30.26 1.49 23.34
C LYS A 293 -30.87 2.48 22.34
N HIS A 294 -30.59 2.29 21.06
CA HIS A 294 -31.17 3.11 20.01
C HIS A 294 -32.53 2.56 19.59
N VAL A 295 -33.57 3.37 19.78
CA VAL A 295 -34.94 3.04 19.38
C VAL A 295 -35.15 3.53 17.94
N VAL A 296 -35.33 2.60 17.01
CA VAL A 296 -35.59 2.88 15.60
C VAL A 296 -37.08 2.71 15.33
N LYS A 297 -37.73 3.80 14.91
CA LYS A 297 -39.15 3.81 14.59
C LYS A 297 -39.39 3.29 13.17
N ILE A 298 -40.31 2.36 13.04
CA ILE A 298 -40.71 1.72 11.79
C ILE A 298 -42.08 2.24 11.39
N ALA A 299 -42.15 2.86 10.21
CA ALA A 299 -43.41 3.33 9.65
C ALA A 299 -44.27 2.14 9.17
N PRO A 300 -45.61 2.24 9.22
CA PRO A 300 -46.47 1.23 8.61
C PRO A 300 -46.20 1.13 7.10
N GLY A 301 -46.33 -0.08 6.55
CA GLY A 301 -46.05 -0.36 5.13
C GLY A 301 -44.56 -0.34 4.76
N THR A 302 -43.66 -0.49 5.73
CA THR A 302 -42.21 -0.52 5.47
C THR A 302 -41.85 -1.74 4.62
N GLN A 303 -41.11 -1.50 3.54
CA GLN A 303 -40.64 -2.55 2.63
C GLN A 303 -39.26 -3.07 3.06
N SER A 304 -38.95 -4.32 2.72
CA SER A 304 -37.62 -4.89 2.94
C SER A 304 -36.55 -4.13 2.15
N GLY A 305 -35.36 -3.97 2.72
CA GLY A 305 -34.28 -3.16 2.16
C GLY A 305 -34.43 -1.65 2.43
N ARG A 306 -35.45 -1.24 3.20
CA ARG A 306 -35.59 0.15 3.61
C ARG A 306 -34.51 0.49 4.64
N GLU A 307 -33.70 1.49 4.32
CA GLU A 307 -32.73 2.05 5.26
C GLU A 307 -33.37 3.11 6.17
N VAL A 308 -33.12 3.00 7.47
CA VAL A 308 -33.44 4.03 8.46
C VAL A 308 -32.16 4.53 9.07
N ARG A 309 -31.96 5.85 9.05
CA ARG A 309 -30.75 6.50 9.55
C ARG A 309 -31.00 7.13 10.91
N GLN A 310 -30.21 6.71 11.90
CA GLN A 310 -30.12 7.34 13.21
C GLN A 310 -28.87 8.22 13.27
N ARG A 311 -29.08 9.54 13.37
CA ARG A 311 -27.98 10.51 13.37
C ARG A 311 -27.18 10.46 14.67
N GLY A 312 -25.85 10.48 14.57
CA GLY A 312 -24.93 10.56 15.71
C GLY A 312 -24.75 9.24 16.50
N ALA A 313 -25.32 8.14 16.01
CA ALA A 313 -25.21 6.80 16.60
C ALA A 313 -24.12 5.93 15.93
N GLY A 314 -23.25 6.51 15.11
CA GLY A 314 -22.13 5.83 14.46
C GLY A 314 -20.81 5.94 15.22
N MET A 315 -19.70 5.64 14.53
CA MET A 315 -18.36 5.67 15.10
C MET A 315 -17.86 7.10 15.34
N PRO A 316 -17.02 7.33 16.36
CA PRO A 316 -16.34 8.61 16.57
C PRO A 316 -15.34 8.89 15.44
N VAL A 317 -15.21 10.15 15.06
CA VAL A 317 -14.24 10.58 14.04
C VAL A 317 -12.84 10.57 14.63
N LEU A 318 -11.92 9.83 14.02
CA LEU A 318 -10.51 9.80 14.45
C LEU A 318 -9.92 11.22 14.41
N GLN A 319 -9.40 11.68 15.55
CA GLN A 319 -8.83 13.04 15.72
C GLN A 319 -9.80 14.20 15.37
N GLY A 320 -11.10 13.93 15.28
CA GLY A 320 -12.13 14.90 14.95
C GLY A 320 -13.10 15.16 16.09
N ARG A 321 -14.13 15.98 15.80
CA ARG A 321 -15.30 16.13 16.67
C ARG A 321 -16.52 15.54 15.99
N GLY A 322 -17.36 14.88 16.79
CA GLY A 322 -18.61 14.30 16.34
C GLY A 322 -18.54 12.78 16.17
N ARG A 323 -19.69 12.23 15.78
CA ARG A 323 -19.91 10.81 15.50
C ARG A 323 -20.57 10.70 14.12
N GLY A 324 -20.32 9.59 13.44
CA GLY A 324 -21.08 9.25 12.24
C GLY A 324 -22.50 8.81 12.57
N ASP A 325 -23.16 8.21 11.59
CA ASP A 325 -24.54 7.78 11.69
C ASP A 325 -24.65 6.25 11.73
N LEU A 326 -25.71 5.75 12.37
CA LEU A 326 -26.12 4.35 12.27
C LEU A 326 -27.18 4.24 11.17
N VAL A 327 -26.91 3.44 10.16
CA VAL A 327 -27.81 3.09 9.07
C VAL A 327 -28.30 1.67 9.31
N VAL A 328 -29.61 1.52 9.48
CA VAL A 328 -30.23 0.23 9.72
C VAL A 328 -31.00 -0.17 8.48
N GLU A 329 -30.57 -1.24 7.81
CA GLU A 329 -31.33 -1.86 6.75
C GLU A 329 -32.35 -2.82 7.37
N LEU A 330 -33.63 -2.55 7.11
CA LEU A 330 -34.72 -3.36 7.61
C LEU A 330 -34.95 -4.55 6.67
N VAL A 331 -34.79 -5.76 7.20
CA VAL A 331 -35.03 -7.01 6.47
C VAL A 331 -36.33 -7.62 6.98
N VAL A 332 -37.36 -7.68 6.12
CA VAL A 332 -38.65 -8.22 6.53
C VAL A 332 -38.60 -9.74 6.51
N GLU A 333 -38.72 -10.36 7.69
CA GLU A 333 -38.76 -11.80 7.86
C GLU A 333 -40.20 -12.32 7.77
N MET A 334 -40.41 -13.29 6.88
CA MET A 334 -41.68 -13.98 6.73
C MET A 334 -41.74 -15.18 7.69
N PRO A 335 -42.89 -15.41 8.36
CA PRO A 335 -43.02 -16.48 9.35
C PRO A 335 -42.92 -17.86 8.66
N THR A 336 -41.96 -18.67 9.07
CA THR A 336 -41.75 -20.03 8.51
C THR A 336 -42.67 -21.08 9.11
N LYS A 337 -43.19 -20.83 10.31
CA LYS A 337 -44.13 -21.71 11.02
C LYS A 337 -45.31 -20.89 11.50
N LEU A 338 -46.52 -21.35 11.18
CA LEU A 338 -47.78 -20.69 11.54
C LEU A 338 -48.64 -21.65 12.36
N THR A 339 -49.25 -21.13 13.41
CA THR A 339 -50.32 -21.82 14.13
C THR A 339 -51.62 -21.81 13.32
N ALA A 340 -52.57 -22.70 13.62
CA ALA A 340 -53.86 -22.77 12.93
C ALA A 340 -54.58 -21.41 12.93
N LYS A 341 -54.61 -20.72 14.08
CA LYS A 341 -55.21 -19.39 14.22
C LYS A 341 -54.51 -18.32 13.39
N GLN A 342 -53.16 -18.32 13.36
CA GLN A 342 -52.41 -17.34 12.57
C GLN A 342 -52.63 -17.54 11.06
N ARG A 343 -52.76 -18.79 10.62
CA ARG A 343 -53.06 -19.11 9.23
C ARG A 343 -54.45 -18.64 8.84
N GLU A 344 -55.46 -18.92 9.66
CA GLU A 344 -56.84 -18.47 9.45
C GLU A 344 -56.90 -16.94 9.29
N LEU A 345 -56.25 -16.18 10.18
CA LEU A 345 -56.18 -14.72 10.09
C LEU A 345 -55.50 -14.21 8.82
N LEU A 346 -54.46 -14.90 8.33
CA LEU A 346 -53.80 -14.54 7.06
C LEU A 346 -54.66 -14.87 5.84
N GLU A 347 -55.46 -15.94 5.89
CA GLU A 347 -56.41 -16.29 4.85
C GLU A 347 -57.57 -15.28 4.79
N GLU A 348 -58.08 -14.83 5.95
CA GLU A 348 -59.05 -13.75 6.05
C GLU A 348 -58.50 -12.42 5.51
N PHE A 349 -57.27 -12.05 5.91
CA PHE A 349 -56.61 -10.86 5.39
C PHE A 349 -56.48 -10.91 3.86
N ARG A 350 -56.03 -12.04 3.32
CA ARG A 350 -55.91 -12.26 1.88
C ARG A 350 -57.25 -12.10 1.14
N ALA A 351 -58.36 -12.53 1.74
CA ALA A 351 -59.68 -12.35 1.14
C ALA A 351 -60.12 -10.88 1.03
N THR A 352 -59.54 -10.00 1.85
CA THR A 352 -59.82 -8.55 1.84
C THR A 352 -58.88 -7.73 0.95
N GLU A 353 -57.80 -8.33 0.44
CA GLU A 353 -56.83 -7.62 -0.41
C GLU A 353 -57.48 -7.15 -1.72
N THR A 354 -57.34 -5.87 -2.04
CA THR A 354 -57.87 -5.26 -3.28
C THR A 354 -56.83 -5.20 -4.40
N GLY A 355 -55.55 -5.44 -4.09
CA GLY A 355 -54.43 -5.40 -5.02
C GLY A 355 -53.70 -4.05 -5.04
N ASP A 356 -54.29 -3.01 -4.45
CA ASP A 356 -53.70 -1.67 -4.28
C ASP A 356 -52.64 -1.65 -3.16
N GLU A 357 -52.69 -2.61 -2.24
CA GLU A 357 -51.79 -2.74 -1.10
C GLU A 357 -50.41 -3.27 -1.52
N CYS A 358 -50.33 -3.99 -2.64
CA CYS A 358 -49.11 -4.60 -3.18
C CYS A 358 -48.82 -4.14 -4.63
N PRO A 359 -48.55 -2.85 -4.89
CA PRO A 359 -48.47 -2.29 -6.24
C PRO A 359 -47.30 -2.85 -7.07
N GLN A 360 -46.19 -3.22 -6.42
CA GLN A 360 -45.03 -3.83 -7.09
C GLN A 360 -45.37 -5.22 -7.66
N THR A 361 -46.13 -6.02 -6.90
CA THR A 361 -46.56 -7.36 -7.31
C THR A 361 -47.51 -7.26 -8.51
N THR A 362 -48.56 -6.44 -8.39
CA THR A 362 -49.55 -6.23 -9.46
C THR A 362 -48.88 -5.67 -10.73
N GLY A 363 -47.99 -4.70 -10.57
CA GLY A 363 -47.23 -4.10 -11.67
C GLY A 363 -46.25 -5.07 -12.36
N PHE A 364 -45.60 -5.96 -11.62
CA PHE A 364 -44.71 -6.98 -12.20
C PHE A 364 -45.50 -7.99 -13.05
N PHE A 365 -46.61 -8.52 -12.54
CA PHE A 365 -47.42 -9.48 -13.30
C PHE A 365 -48.09 -8.85 -14.52
N ALA A 366 -48.50 -7.58 -14.43
CA ALA A 366 -48.99 -6.82 -15.58
C ALA A 366 -47.91 -6.68 -16.67
N LYS A 367 -46.67 -6.31 -16.29
CA LYS A 367 -45.53 -6.23 -17.21
C LYS A 367 -45.17 -7.58 -17.83
N LEU A 368 -45.21 -8.66 -17.04
CA LEU A 368 -44.93 -10.01 -17.53
C LEU A 368 -45.98 -10.44 -18.58
N LYS A 369 -47.26 -10.17 -18.32
CA LYS A 369 -48.35 -10.46 -19.24
C LYS A 369 -48.24 -9.65 -20.54
N ALA A 370 -47.74 -8.42 -20.48
CA ALA A 370 -47.46 -7.59 -21.65
C ALA A 370 -46.20 -8.00 -22.42
N ALA A 371 -45.24 -8.69 -21.78
CA ALA A 371 -44.00 -9.15 -22.43
C ALA A 371 -44.12 -10.52 -23.10
N LEU A 372 -45.06 -11.37 -22.62
CA LEU A 372 -45.30 -12.73 -23.12
C LEU A 372 -46.54 -12.82 -24.05
N GLY A 373 -47.21 -11.70 -24.33
CA GLY A 373 -48.42 -11.61 -25.14
C GLY A 373 -48.25 -10.67 -26.32
#